data_AF-A0A7K2PA62-F1
#
_entry.id   AF-A0A7K2PA62-F1
#
_cell.length_a   1.000
_cell.length_b   1.000
_cell.length_c   1.000
_cell.angle_alpha   90.00
_cell.angle_beta   90.00
_cell.angle_gamma   90.00
#
_symmetry.space_group_name_H-M   'P 1'
#
loop_
_entity.id
_entity.type
_entity.pdbx_description
1 polymer ?
#
loop_
_entity_poly.entity_id
_entity_poly.type
_entity_poly.pdbx_seq_one_letter_code
_entity_poly.pdbx_strand_id
1 'polypeptide(L)'
;MRLTLTVVDPYGGGSADVVLDADPESTVGDIAEELAKQVGVAGAQVIPIGHQGQAGAGGAPLVYVDGYAVDPSATVVGSPLREGAVVSLQDPSGCLPGEPTGLVELRVVGGPGAGFVHRLGVGKYDIGSGPAAYVRVEDPEVDARALTLSVATDGTCKVAVHSDEEGVTLDGEPVGERDGDDWPLGAQIAVGNSLVELARYAPPNAALKWSEDGVGLDYNRPPRLRPAERQTNFRLPSSPRDYEARPLPWLMALTPLVGAVVAVMVFGRWYYLIMAGLSPILLFANYFNDKKHGRKSHAKQVKEYEEQKARIEKDAQAALVAERDDRRQAIPDPAVVLSVGTGPRTRLWERRRTDRDHLLLRVGTGQLPSEVVL
;
A
#
# COMPACT_ATOMS: atom_id res chain seq x y z
N MET A 1 -5.84 -31.64 30.50
CA MET A 1 -5.80 -30.48 29.59
C MET A 1 -6.40 -30.92 28.29
N ARG A 2 -7.31 -30.13 27.71
CA ARG A 2 -8.02 -30.49 26.49
C ARG A 2 -7.59 -29.55 25.36
N LEU A 3 -7.04 -30.11 24.29
CA LEU A 3 -6.58 -29.40 23.10
C LEU A 3 -7.31 -29.93 21.86
N THR A 4 -7.71 -29.05 20.95
CA THR A 4 -8.09 -29.42 19.58
C THR A 4 -6.90 -29.20 18.68
N LEU A 5 -6.47 -30.21 17.92
CA LEU A 5 -5.31 -30.12 17.03
C LEU A 5 -5.56 -30.93 15.75
N THR A 6 -4.82 -30.63 14.69
CA THR A 6 -4.86 -31.40 13.45
C THR A 6 -3.59 -32.23 13.38
N VAL A 7 -3.71 -33.55 13.25
CA VAL A 7 -2.56 -34.44 13.01
C VAL A 7 -2.46 -34.75 11.51
N VAL A 8 -1.23 -34.74 10.99
CA VAL A 8 -0.92 -35.03 9.59
C VAL A 8 0.15 -36.13 9.54
N ASP A 9 -0.07 -37.13 8.71
CA ASP A 9 0.94 -38.12 8.30
C ASP A 9 1.31 -37.85 6.83
N PRO A 10 2.44 -37.18 6.55
CA PRO A 10 2.86 -36.89 5.19
C PRO A 10 3.15 -38.14 4.36
N TYR A 11 3.57 -39.24 4.98
CA TYR A 11 3.91 -40.49 4.28
C TYR A 11 2.66 -41.28 3.92
N GLY A 12 1.74 -41.42 4.87
CA GLY A 12 0.45 -42.09 4.66
C GLY A 12 -0.57 -41.25 3.90
N GLY A 13 -0.35 -39.92 3.80
CA GLY A 13 -1.30 -38.96 3.24
C GLY A 13 -2.54 -38.74 4.11
N GLY A 14 -2.53 -39.24 5.34
CA GLY A 14 -3.64 -39.14 6.29
C GLY A 14 -3.64 -37.81 7.04
N SER A 15 -4.82 -37.27 7.31
CA SER A 15 -5.01 -36.15 8.25
C SER A 15 -6.27 -36.34 9.07
N ALA A 16 -6.25 -35.89 10.32
CA ALA A 16 -7.41 -35.94 11.21
C ALA A 16 -7.40 -34.77 12.20
N ASP A 17 -8.56 -34.16 12.39
CA ASP A 17 -8.79 -33.25 13.51
C ASP A 17 -9.11 -34.08 14.75
N VAL A 18 -8.33 -33.89 15.81
CA VAL A 18 -8.42 -34.66 17.04
C VAL A 18 -8.59 -33.74 18.24
N VAL A 19 -9.30 -34.25 19.24
CA VAL A 19 -9.41 -33.62 20.55
C VAL A 19 -8.57 -34.45 21.50
N LEU A 20 -7.41 -33.89 21.87
CA LEU A 20 -6.48 -34.46 22.82
C LEU A 20 -6.92 -34.08 24.24
N ASP A 21 -7.22 -35.06 25.07
CA ASP A 21 -7.39 -34.88 26.52
C ASP A 21 -6.25 -35.61 27.23
N ALA A 22 -5.28 -34.86 27.75
CA ALA A 22 -4.05 -35.39 28.33
C ALA A 22 -3.73 -34.73 29.68
N ASP A 23 -3.05 -35.46 30.56
CA ASP A 23 -2.51 -34.86 31.78
C ASP A 23 -1.44 -33.82 31.40
N PRO A 24 -1.35 -32.65 32.06
CA PRO A 24 -0.28 -31.67 31.81
C PRO A 24 1.14 -32.26 31.80
N GLU A 25 1.37 -33.31 32.60
CA GLU A 25 2.65 -34.00 32.72
C GLU A 25 2.83 -35.15 31.69
N SER A 26 1.82 -35.45 30.88
CA SER A 26 1.95 -36.43 29.79
C SER A 26 3.07 -36.01 28.83
N THR A 27 3.85 -36.98 28.36
CA THR A 27 4.97 -36.69 27.45
C THR A 27 4.48 -36.56 26.03
N VAL A 28 5.21 -35.79 25.21
CA VAL A 28 4.95 -35.69 23.77
C VAL A 28 5.06 -37.06 23.10
N GLY A 29 5.97 -37.93 23.55
CA GLY A 29 6.12 -39.29 23.03
C GLY A 29 4.85 -40.13 23.19
N ASP A 30 4.26 -40.14 24.40
CA ASP A 30 3.01 -40.88 24.66
C ASP A 30 1.87 -40.35 23.79
N ILE A 31 1.78 -39.02 23.64
CA ILE A 31 0.78 -38.38 22.77
C ILE A 31 1.02 -38.77 21.31
N ALA A 32 2.26 -38.77 20.85
CA ALA A 32 2.62 -39.10 19.47
C ALA A 32 2.17 -40.51 19.09
N GLU A 33 2.31 -41.48 19.99
CA GLU A 33 1.83 -42.85 19.77
C GLU A 33 0.31 -42.91 19.61
N GLU A 34 -0.44 -42.17 20.42
CA GLU A 34 -1.90 -42.10 20.30
C GLU A 34 -2.35 -41.37 19.02
N LEU A 35 -1.68 -40.28 18.66
CA LEU A 35 -1.94 -39.54 17.42
C LEU A 35 -1.70 -40.40 16.18
N ALA A 36 -0.62 -41.19 16.17
CA ALA A 36 -0.29 -42.09 15.07
C ALA A 36 -1.37 -43.16 14.82
N LYS A 37 -2.06 -43.61 15.87
CA LYS A 37 -3.20 -44.55 15.73
C LYS A 37 -4.40 -43.90 15.02
N GLN A 38 -4.58 -42.58 15.13
CA GLN A 38 -5.72 -41.87 14.54
C GLN A 38 -5.57 -41.63 13.04
N VAL A 39 -4.38 -41.29 12.57
CA VAL A 39 -4.09 -41.09 11.13
C VAL A 39 -3.69 -42.39 10.42
N GLY A 40 -3.64 -43.51 11.15
CA GLY A 40 -3.37 -44.82 10.58
C GLY A 40 -1.96 -44.94 10.05
N VAL A 41 -0.95 -44.53 10.83
CA VAL A 41 0.46 -44.73 10.51
C VAL A 41 0.73 -46.23 10.44
N ALA A 42 0.45 -46.82 9.28
CA ALA A 42 0.71 -48.20 8.96
C ALA A 42 2.20 -48.31 8.69
N GLY A 43 2.98 -48.39 9.79
CA GLY A 43 4.41 -48.64 9.84
C GLY A 43 5.11 -48.73 8.48
N ALA A 44 5.30 -47.60 7.82
CA ALA A 44 6.22 -47.53 6.72
C ALA A 44 7.59 -47.68 7.36
N GLN A 45 8.20 -48.86 7.24
CA GLN A 45 9.60 -49.03 7.57
C GLN A 45 10.38 -48.07 6.68
N VAL A 46 10.78 -46.94 7.24
CA VAL A 46 11.79 -46.08 6.66
C VAL A 46 13.03 -46.95 6.52
N ILE A 47 13.34 -47.40 5.31
CA ILE A 47 14.63 -47.99 4.98
C ILE A 47 15.52 -46.79 4.66
N PRO A 48 16.41 -46.33 5.57
CA PRO A 48 17.25 -45.19 5.29
C PRO A 48 18.22 -45.54 4.15
N ILE A 49 18.10 -44.85 3.03
CA ILE A 49 19.14 -44.85 1.99
C ILE A 49 20.17 -43.79 2.41
N GLY A 50 21.03 -44.15 3.38
CA GLY A 50 22.10 -43.28 3.85
C GLY A 50 22.67 -43.69 5.21
N HIS A 51 23.99 -43.80 5.30
CA HIS A 51 24.72 -44.12 6.54
C HIS A 51 24.73 -42.94 7.52
N GLN A 52 23.65 -42.72 8.26
CA GLN A 52 23.69 -42.08 9.59
C GLN A 52 22.59 -42.63 10.50
N GLY A 53 23.00 -43.25 11.62
CA GLY A 53 22.19 -43.46 12.82
C GLY A 53 21.05 -44.48 12.73
N GLN A 54 21.23 -45.64 13.36
CA GLN A 54 20.13 -46.56 13.69
C GLN A 54 19.03 -45.81 14.47
N ALA A 55 17.90 -45.51 13.84
CA ALA A 55 16.64 -45.24 14.55
C ALA A 55 16.08 -46.59 15.01
N GLY A 56 16.06 -46.81 16.33
CA GLY A 56 15.61 -48.05 16.93
C GLY A 56 14.15 -48.36 16.60
N ALA A 57 13.90 -49.59 16.17
CA ALA A 57 12.57 -50.18 16.19
C ALA A 57 12.09 -50.25 17.66
N GLY A 58 11.24 -49.30 18.07
CA GLY A 58 10.66 -49.24 19.42
C GLY A 58 10.50 -47.85 20.03
N GLY A 59 10.78 -46.75 19.32
CA GLY A 59 10.52 -45.38 19.80
C GLY A 59 9.19 -44.82 19.31
N ALA A 60 8.55 -43.98 20.14
CA ALA A 60 7.41 -43.16 19.76
C ALA A 60 7.70 -42.36 18.45
N PRO A 61 6.69 -42.10 17.61
CA PRO A 61 6.88 -41.38 16.36
C PRO A 61 7.41 -39.95 16.62
N LEU A 62 8.32 -39.48 15.75
CA LEU A 62 8.79 -38.10 15.83
C LEU A 62 7.64 -37.15 15.54
N VAL A 63 7.56 -36.06 16.30
CA VAL A 63 6.54 -35.03 16.17
C VAL A 63 7.18 -33.73 15.72
N TYR A 64 6.53 -33.05 14.78
CA TYR A 64 6.90 -31.73 14.30
C TYR A 64 5.74 -30.76 14.47
N VAL A 65 6.04 -29.55 14.93
CA VAL A 65 5.11 -28.41 15.01
C VAL A 65 5.82 -27.20 14.42
N ASP A 66 5.15 -26.46 13.54
CA ASP A 66 5.71 -25.32 12.80
C ASP A 66 7.04 -25.65 12.07
N GLY A 67 7.21 -26.89 11.65
CA GLY A 67 8.41 -27.40 10.97
C GLY A 67 9.58 -27.76 11.89
N TYR A 68 9.43 -27.61 13.21
CA TYR A 68 10.46 -27.95 14.19
C TYR A 68 10.15 -29.26 14.90
N ALA A 69 11.16 -30.12 15.04
CA ALA A 69 11.05 -31.35 15.81
C ALA A 69 10.82 -31.05 17.30
N VAL A 70 9.88 -31.77 17.91
CA VAL A 70 9.54 -31.64 19.33
C VAL A 70 10.24 -32.75 20.12
N ASP A 71 10.82 -32.38 21.26
CA ASP A 71 11.41 -33.34 22.19
C ASP A 71 10.34 -34.32 22.71
N PRO A 72 10.45 -35.64 22.45
CA PRO A 72 9.49 -36.62 22.92
C PRO A 72 9.38 -36.69 24.45
N SER A 73 10.42 -36.28 25.17
CA SER A 73 10.44 -36.29 26.64
C SER A 73 9.85 -35.02 27.27
N ALA A 74 9.58 -33.98 26.47
CA ALA A 74 8.90 -32.79 26.95
C ALA A 74 7.47 -33.13 27.37
N THR A 75 7.01 -32.48 28.44
CA THR A 75 5.60 -32.54 28.84
C THR A 75 4.74 -31.74 27.86
N VAL A 76 3.44 -32.01 27.82
CA VAL A 76 2.51 -31.26 26.94
C VAL A 76 2.62 -29.76 27.16
N VAL A 77 2.70 -29.32 28.42
CA VAL A 77 2.85 -27.91 28.81
C VAL A 77 4.20 -27.34 28.33
N GLY A 78 5.29 -28.10 28.47
CA GLY A 78 6.62 -27.69 28.04
C GLY A 78 6.88 -27.78 26.54
N SER A 79 6.00 -28.43 25.78
CA SER A 79 6.06 -28.62 24.33
C SER A 79 5.37 -27.48 23.56
N PRO A 80 5.49 -27.38 22.23
CA PRO A 80 4.69 -26.48 21.40
C PRO A 80 3.29 -27.02 21.03
N LEU A 81 2.82 -28.13 21.61
CA LEU A 81 1.47 -28.64 21.37
C LEU A 81 0.42 -27.70 21.99
N ARG A 82 -0.39 -27.05 21.15
CA ARG A 82 -1.36 -26.03 21.55
C ARG A 82 -2.68 -26.21 20.85
N GLU A 83 -3.70 -25.50 21.34
CA GLU A 83 -4.98 -25.39 20.67
C GLU A 83 -4.78 -24.88 19.23
N GLY A 84 -5.31 -25.61 18.26
CA GLY A 84 -5.21 -25.33 16.83
C GLY A 84 -3.87 -25.70 16.18
N ALA A 85 -2.95 -26.35 16.90
CA ALA A 85 -1.67 -26.75 16.33
C ALA A 85 -1.84 -27.79 15.21
N VAL A 86 -1.02 -27.68 14.16
CA VAL A 86 -0.86 -28.72 13.14
C VAL A 86 0.36 -29.56 13.51
N VAL A 87 0.12 -30.81 13.85
CA VAL A 87 1.10 -31.77 14.34
C VAL A 87 1.45 -32.74 13.22
N SER A 88 2.66 -32.64 12.69
CA SER A 88 3.13 -33.54 11.63
C SER A 88 3.92 -34.70 12.23
N LEU A 89 3.60 -35.92 11.82
CA LEU A 89 4.26 -37.13 12.30
C LEU A 89 5.39 -37.54 11.35
N GLN A 90 6.52 -37.95 11.92
CA GLN A 90 7.73 -38.47 11.25
C GLN A 90 8.45 -37.52 10.29
N ASP A 91 7.75 -36.54 9.71
CA ASP A 91 8.29 -35.62 8.71
C ASP A 91 7.70 -34.22 8.91
N PRO A 92 8.48 -33.12 8.79
CA PRO A 92 7.99 -31.76 8.94
C PRO A 92 7.13 -31.25 7.78
N SER A 93 7.05 -31.95 6.63
CA SER A 93 6.32 -31.47 5.45
C SER A 93 4.80 -31.40 5.62
N GLY A 94 4.24 -32.05 6.65
CA GLY A 94 2.84 -31.88 7.03
C GLY A 94 2.57 -30.65 7.89
N CYS A 95 3.61 -29.99 8.41
CA CYS A 95 3.46 -28.70 9.07
C CYS A 95 3.13 -27.63 8.03
N LEU A 96 2.35 -26.63 8.45
CA LEU A 96 2.23 -25.41 7.67
C LEU A 96 3.61 -24.72 7.62
N PRO A 97 4.13 -24.35 6.44
CA PRO A 97 5.37 -23.60 6.36
C PRO A 97 5.19 -22.28 7.10
N GLY A 98 6.19 -21.91 7.90
CA GLY A 98 6.21 -20.61 8.55
C GLY A 98 6.09 -19.47 7.53
N GLU A 99 5.63 -18.30 8.00
CA GLU A 99 5.48 -17.12 7.15
C GLU A 99 6.81 -16.80 6.44
N PRO A 100 6.91 -16.89 5.09
CA PRO A 100 8.16 -16.57 4.40
C PRO A 100 8.55 -15.12 4.64
N THR A 101 9.84 -14.80 4.61
CA THR A 101 10.31 -13.41 4.71
C THR A 101 10.49 -12.78 3.32
N GLY A 102 10.45 -11.46 3.23
CA GLY A 102 10.75 -10.74 2.00
C GLY A 102 11.12 -9.28 2.25
N LEU A 103 11.46 -8.57 1.17
CA LEU A 103 11.62 -7.11 1.19
C LEU A 103 10.28 -6.44 0.87
N VAL A 104 9.54 -7.02 -0.08
CA VAL A 104 8.21 -6.55 -0.51
C VAL A 104 7.22 -7.71 -0.56
N GLU A 105 5.95 -7.36 -0.52
CA GLU A 105 4.82 -8.25 -0.72
C GLU A 105 4.12 -7.87 -2.02
N LEU A 106 4.02 -8.81 -2.95
CA LEU A 106 3.11 -8.71 -4.07
C LEU A 106 1.82 -9.43 -3.69
N ARG A 107 0.71 -8.69 -3.68
CA ARG A 107 -0.59 -9.15 -3.20
C ARG A 107 -1.60 -9.14 -4.34
N VAL A 108 -2.39 -10.19 -4.48
CA VAL A 108 -3.56 -10.18 -5.37
C VAL A 108 -4.76 -9.68 -4.54
N VAL A 109 -5.11 -8.40 -4.74
CA VAL A 109 -6.07 -7.66 -3.90
C VAL A 109 -7.49 -7.63 -4.48
N GLY A 110 -7.66 -8.11 -5.72
CA GLY A 110 -8.94 -8.23 -6.40
C GLY A 110 -8.86 -9.18 -7.59
N GLY A 111 -10.02 -9.64 -8.05
CA GLY A 111 -10.13 -10.63 -9.13
C GLY A 111 -10.28 -12.08 -8.63
N PRO A 112 -10.28 -13.06 -9.55
CA PRO A 112 -10.57 -14.46 -9.22
C PRO A 112 -9.55 -15.10 -8.27
N GLY A 113 -8.28 -14.69 -8.38
CA GLY A 113 -7.20 -15.10 -7.49
C GLY A 113 -6.99 -14.19 -6.25
N ALA A 114 -7.99 -13.41 -5.83
CA ALA A 114 -7.79 -12.50 -4.70
C ALA A 114 -7.46 -13.26 -3.39
N GLY A 115 -6.49 -12.77 -2.63
CA GLY A 115 -6.06 -13.36 -1.35
C GLY A 115 -4.63 -13.87 -1.34
N PHE A 116 -4.01 -14.10 -2.49
CA PHE A 116 -2.63 -14.56 -2.55
C PHE A 116 -1.63 -13.46 -2.17
N VAL A 117 -0.61 -13.85 -1.40
CA VAL A 117 0.49 -12.99 -0.95
C VAL A 117 1.81 -13.66 -1.27
N HIS A 118 2.62 -13.03 -2.11
CA HIS A 118 3.99 -13.45 -2.43
C HIS A 118 4.98 -12.51 -1.77
N ARG A 119 5.82 -13.03 -0.88
CA ARG A 119 6.91 -12.27 -0.25
C ARG A 119 8.18 -12.44 -1.05
N LEU A 120 8.68 -11.33 -1.58
CA LEU A 120 9.73 -11.31 -2.59
C LEU A 120 10.96 -10.59 -2.05
N GLY A 121 12.14 -11.15 -2.33
CA GLY A 121 13.43 -10.52 -2.05
C GLY A 121 13.87 -9.61 -3.19
N VAL A 122 15.16 -9.30 -3.22
CA VAL A 122 15.80 -8.61 -4.36
C VAL A 122 15.84 -9.55 -5.55
N GLY A 123 15.44 -9.07 -6.73
CA GLY A 123 15.44 -9.90 -7.93
C GLY A 123 14.47 -9.43 -9.01
N LYS A 124 14.29 -10.29 -10.02
CA LYS A 124 13.30 -10.12 -11.08
C LYS A 124 12.33 -11.28 -11.04
N TYR A 125 11.04 -10.96 -11.11
CA TYR A 125 9.96 -11.93 -10.97
C TYR A 125 8.95 -11.72 -12.11
N ASP A 126 8.78 -12.76 -12.93
CA ASP A 126 7.72 -12.76 -13.95
C ASP A 126 6.38 -13.10 -13.30
N ILE A 127 5.34 -12.36 -13.67
CA ILE A 127 3.97 -12.43 -13.16
C ILE A 127 3.05 -12.73 -14.36
N GLY A 128 2.19 -13.74 -14.24
CA GLY A 128 1.26 -14.12 -15.31
C GLY A 128 0.51 -15.41 -14.99
N SER A 129 -0.31 -15.90 -15.92
CA SER A 129 -1.07 -17.15 -15.75
C SER A 129 -0.26 -18.42 -16.11
N GLY A 130 0.87 -18.24 -16.80
CA GLY A 130 1.67 -19.30 -17.38
C GLY A 130 2.50 -20.09 -16.36
N PRO A 131 2.89 -21.34 -16.67
CA PRO A 131 3.65 -22.19 -15.75
C PRO A 131 5.09 -21.74 -15.52
N ALA A 132 5.62 -20.86 -16.37
CA ALA A 132 6.96 -20.28 -16.22
C ALA A 132 6.96 -18.99 -15.36
N ALA A 133 5.79 -18.44 -15.03
CA ALA A 133 5.69 -17.27 -14.18
C ALA A 133 6.10 -17.64 -12.75
N TYR A 134 6.91 -16.80 -12.12
CA TYR A 134 7.27 -16.97 -10.72
C TYR A 134 6.06 -16.73 -9.82
N VAL A 135 5.30 -15.68 -10.14
CA VAL A 135 4.01 -15.38 -9.51
C VAL A 135 2.91 -15.76 -10.47
N ARG A 136 2.18 -16.82 -10.12
CA ARG A 136 1.07 -17.29 -10.92
C ARG A 136 -0.22 -16.60 -10.49
N VAL A 137 -0.85 -15.89 -11.41
CA VAL A 137 -2.16 -15.26 -11.19
C VAL A 137 -3.22 -16.18 -11.77
N GLU A 138 -4.14 -16.63 -10.92
CA GLU A 138 -5.27 -17.48 -11.32
C GLU A 138 -6.36 -16.64 -11.98
N ASP A 139 -6.10 -16.22 -13.21
CA ASP A 139 -7.02 -15.41 -14.01
C ASP A 139 -6.87 -15.77 -15.50
N PRO A 140 -7.94 -16.28 -16.15
CA PRO A 140 -7.91 -16.64 -17.57
C PRO A 140 -7.64 -15.47 -18.51
N GLU A 141 -7.90 -14.22 -18.09
CA GLU A 141 -7.67 -13.02 -18.90
C GLU A 141 -6.26 -12.43 -18.72
N VAL A 142 -5.46 -13.01 -17.82
CA VAL A 142 -4.05 -12.62 -17.65
C VAL A 142 -3.19 -13.43 -18.60
N ASP A 143 -2.36 -12.75 -19.38
CA ASP A 143 -1.40 -13.39 -20.27
C ASP A 143 -0.43 -14.32 -19.52
N ALA A 144 0.10 -15.32 -20.23
CA ALA A 144 1.01 -16.30 -19.65
C ALA A 144 2.23 -15.66 -18.96
N ARG A 145 2.68 -14.52 -19.50
CA ARG A 145 3.66 -13.61 -18.91
C ARG A 145 3.18 -12.19 -19.14
N ALA A 146 2.54 -11.60 -18.14
CA ALA A 146 1.90 -10.29 -18.26
C ALA A 146 2.82 -9.15 -17.80
N LEU A 147 3.55 -9.34 -16.69
CA LEU A 147 4.40 -8.33 -16.08
C LEU A 147 5.75 -8.94 -15.64
N THR A 148 6.80 -8.12 -15.56
CA THR A 148 8.00 -8.43 -14.78
C THR A 148 8.19 -7.38 -13.70
N LEU A 149 8.21 -7.81 -12.44
CA LEU A 149 8.59 -7.00 -11.30
C LEU A 149 10.10 -7.08 -11.08
N SER A 150 10.77 -5.93 -10.99
CA SER A 150 12.15 -5.83 -10.54
C SER A 150 12.19 -5.18 -9.15
N VAL A 151 12.80 -5.86 -8.18
CA VAL A 151 12.99 -5.38 -6.81
C VAL A 151 14.47 -5.11 -6.59
N ALA A 152 14.83 -3.86 -6.32
CA ALA A 152 16.20 -3.44 -6.03
C ALA A 152 16.56 -3.65 -4.55
N THR A 153 17.85 -3.52 -4.23
CA THR A 153 18.38 -3.71 -2.86
C THR A 153 17.89 -2.68 -1.86
N ASP A 154 17.49 -1.50 -2.32
CA ASP A 154 16.88 -0.44 -1.50
C ASP A 154 15.36 -0.59 -1.34
N GLY A 155 14.78 -1.62 -1.97
CA GLY A 155 13.34 -1.89 -1.98
C GLY A 155 12.56 -1.07 -3.00
N THR A 156 13.23 -0.33 -3.89
CA THR A 156 12.55 0.28 -5.04
C THR A 156 12.07 -0.81 -6.00
N CYS A 157 10.89 -0.60 -6.55
CA CYS A 157 10.22 -1.56 -7.43
C CYS A 157 9.94 -0.93 -8.78
N LYS A 158 10.21 -1.69 -9.83
CA LYS A 158 9.93 -1.33 -11.22
C LYS A 158 9.11 -2.41 -11.90
N VAL A 159 8.27 -2.03 -12.83
CA VAL A 159 7.41 -2.91 -13.62
C VAL A 159 7.74 -2.78 -15.10
N ALA A 160 7.90 -3.93 -15.76
CA ALA A 160 7.86 -4.01 -17.22
C ALA A 160 6.58 -4.75 -17.63
N VAL A 161 5.80 -4.18 -18.54
CA VAL A 161 4.59 -4.79 -19.09
C VAL A 161 4.97 -5.58 -20.35
N HIS A 162 4.44 -6.79 -20.48
CA HIS A 162 4.63 -7.66 -21.65
C HIS A 162 3.31 -8.04 -22.34
N SER A 163 2.19 -7.69 -21.70
CA SER A 163 0.84 -7.82 -22.26
C SER A 163 0.49 -6.58 -23.09
N ASP A 164 -0.70 -6.57 -23.68
CA ASP A 164 -1.23 -5.35 -24.32
C ASP A 164 -1.27 -4.19 -23.33
N GLU A 165 -0.45 -3.16 -23.56
CA GLU A 165 -0.27 -2.03 -22.63
C GLU A 165 -1.56 -1.24 -22.42
N GLU A 166 -2.49 -1.25 -23.38
CA GLU A 166 -3.80 -0.61 -23.27
C GLU A 166 -4.69 -1.27 -22.20
N GLY A 167 -4.46 -2.57 -21.93
CA GLY A 167 -5.21 -3.34 -20.93
C GLY A 167 -4.64 -3.26 -19.51
N VAL A 168 -3.46 -2.66 -19.32
CA VAL A 168 -2.76 -2.61 -18.03
C VAL A 168 -2.75 -1.18 -17.50
N THR A 169 -3.34 -0.99 -16.32
CA THR A 169 -3.39 0.33 -15.66
C THR A 169 -2.73 0.30 -14.29
N LEU A 170 -2.04 1.38 -13.93
CA LEU A 170 -1.48 1.62 -12.61
C LEU A 170 -2.31 2.70 -11.91
N ASP A 171 -3.07 2.29 -10.91
CA ASP A 171 -4.04 3.10 -10.17
C ASP A 171 -5.10 3.76 -11.08
N GLY A 172 -5.44 3.10 -12.19
CA GLY A 172 -6.44 3.54 -13.17
C GLY A 172 -5.87 4.30 -14.36
N GLU A 173 -4.59 4.68 -14.33
CA GLU A 173 -3.90 5.32 -15.46
C GLU A 173 -3.20 4.26 -16.32
N PRO A 174 -3.32 4.28 -17.66
CA PRO A 174 -2.60 3.34 -18.54
C PRO A 174 -1.10 3.38 -18.30
N VAL A 175 -0.47 2.19 -18.18
CA VAL A 175 0.98 2.12 -17.92
C VAL A 175 1.79 2.62 -19.12
N GLY A 176 1.33 2.37 -20.36
CA GLY A 176 2.02 2.82 -21.57
C GLY A 176 2.09 4.34 -21.76
N GLU A 177 1.22 5.11 -21.09
CA GLU A 177 1.20 6.58 -21.15
C GLU A 177 2.05 7.24 -20.05
N ARG A 178 2.61 6.46 -19.12
CA ARG A 178 3.39 6.99 -18.00
C ARG A 178 4.86 7.24 -18.35
N ASP A 179 5.39 8.31 -17.78
CA ASP A 179 6.82 8.56 -17.75
C ASP A 179 7.50 7.65 -16.70
N GLY A 180 8.07 6.53 -17.15
CA GLY A 180 8.91 5.65 -16.34
C GLY A 180 8.28 4.32 -15.94
N ASP A 181 9.11 3.46 -15.36
CA ASP A 181 8.78 2.07 -15.01
C ASP A 181 8.58 1.87 -13.49
N ASP A 182 8.55 2.94 -12.70
CA ASP A 182 8.45 2.83 -11.25
C ASP A 182 7.06 2.33 -10.82
N TRP A 183 7.04 1.32 -9.94
CA TRP A 183 5.84 0.80 -9.30
C TRP A 183 5.89 1.13 -7.79
N PRO A 184 5.24 2.21 -7.35
CA PRO A 184 5.25 2.61 -5.95
C PRO A 184 4.54 1.60 -5.04
N LEU A 185 5.00 1.49 -3.80
CA LEU A 185 4.29 0.74 -2.76
C LEU A 185 2.92 1.38 -2.49
N GLY A 186 1.89 0.56 -2.36
CA GLY A 186 0.48 0.94 -2.22
C GLY A 186 -0.24 1.19 -3.55
N ALA A 187 0.49 1.28 -4.67
CA ALA A 187 -0.12 1.42 -5.99
C ALA A 187 -0.58 0.07 -6.54
N GLN A 188 -1.75 0.05 -7.17
CA GLN A 188 -2.37 -1.17 -7.70
C GLN A 188 -2.26 -1.22 -9.22
N ILE A 189 -1.80 -2.34 -9.76
CA ILE A 189 -1.88 -2.63 -11.20
C ILE A 189 -3.13 -3.48 -11.47
N ALA A 190 -3.95 -3.05 -12.42
CA ALA A 190 -4.99 -3.87 -13.02
C ALA A 190 -4.42 -4.60 -14.25
N VAL A 191 -4.63 -5.90 -14.32
CA VAL A 191 -4.20 -6.78 -15.42
C VAL A 191 -5.23 -7.91 -15.57
N GLY A 192 -5.83 -8.03 -16.75
CA GLY A 192 -7.02 -8.89 -16.93
C GLY A 192 -8.15 -8.49 -15.98
N ASN A 193 -8.71 -9.47 -15.26
CA ASN A 193 -9.70 -9.25 -14.19
C ASN A 193 -9.08 -9.14 -12.79
N SER A 194 -7.75 -9.05 -12.70
CA SER A 194 -7.01 -9.10 -11.45
C SER A 194 -6.44 -7.73 -11.07
N LEU A 195 -6.43 -7.46 -9.77
CA LEU A 195 -5.75 -6.31 -9.18
C LEU A 195 -4.60 -6.81 -8.33
N VAL A 196 -3.38 -6.35 -8.63
CA VAL A 196 -2.17 -6.66 -7.87
C VAL A 196 -1.61 -5.41 -7.22
N GLU A 197 -1.16 -5.52 -5.97
CA GLU A 197 -0.62 -4.42 -5.18
C GLU A 197 0.77 -4.78 -4.66
N LEU A 198 1.68 -3.81 -4.65
CA LEU A 198 2.93 -3.91 -3.92
C LEU A 198 2.81 -3.28 -2.54
N ALA A 199 3.22 -4.01 -1.52
CA ALA A 199 3.35 -3.50 -0.17
C ALA A 199 4.73 -3.79 0.39
N ARG A 200 5.12 -3.06 1.44
CA ARG A 200 6.31 -3.41 2.21
C ARG A 200 6.02 -4.68 3.01
N TYR A 201 6.97 -5.62 3.03
CA TYR A 201 6.89 -6.73 3.97
C TYR A 201 6.89 -6.20 5.40
N ALA A 202 5.89 -6.61 6.18
CA ALA A 202 5.83 -6.36 7.61
C ALA A 202 5.84 -7.72 8.30
N PRO A 203 6.75 -8.01 9.24
CA PRO A 203 6.69 -9.26 10.00
C PRO A 203 5.49 -9.26 10.98
N PRO A 204 5.11 -10.43 11.52
CA PRO A 204 4.25 -10.50 12.70
C PRO A 204 4.75 -9.58 13.82
N ASN A 205 3.83 -8.85 14.45
CA ASN A 205 4.18 -7.77 15.38
C ASN A 205 3.27 -7.70 16.62
N ALA A 206 2.41 -8.69 16.85
CA ALA A 206 1.63 -8.75 18.07
C ALA A 206 2.50 -9.19 19.26
N ALA A 207 2.31 -8.51 20.39
CA ALA A 207 2.82 -8.98 21.66
C ALA A 207 1.90 -10.09 22.19
N LEU A 208 2.40 -11.32 22.16
CA LEU A 208 1.72 -12.49 22.69
C LEU A 208 2.35 -12.90 24.02
N LYS A 209 1.53 -13.41 24.92
CA LYS A 209 1.99 -14.07 26.14
C LYS A 209 1.38 -15.45 26.19
N TRP A 210 2.08 -16.39 26.81
CA TRP A 210 1.47 -17.67 27.15
C TRP A 210 0.33 -17.42 28.13
N SER A 211 -0.81 -18.08 27.89
CA SER A 211 -1.90 -18.12 28.84
C SER A 211 -1.46 -18.88 30.10
N GLU A 212 -2.05 -18.55 31.25
CA GLU A 212 -1.71 -19.18 32.54
C GLU A 212 -1.99 -20.70 32.54
N ASP A 213 -2.95 -21.16 31.74
CA ASP A 213 -3.31 -22.56 31.58
C ASP A 213 -2.39 -23.32 30.58
N GLY A 214 -1.49 -22.63 29.89
CA GLY A 214 -0.55 -23.21 28.91
C GLY A 214 -1.21 -23.71 27.61
N VAL A 215 -2.52 -23.50 27.43
CA VAL A 215 -3.29 -24.03 26.29
C VAL A 215 -3.10 -23.18 25.02
N GLY A 216 -2.80 -21.89 25.18
CA GLY A 216 -2.74 -20.95 24.05
C GLY A 216 -1.94 -19.68 24.30
N LEU A 217 -2.22 -18.68 23.48
CA LEU A 217 -1.55 -17.39 23.48
C LEU A 217 -2.55 -16.28 23.79
N ASP A 218 -2.30 -15.56 24.87
CA ASP A 218 -3.05 -14.38 25.26
C ASP A 218 -2.74 -13.24 24.29
N TYR A 219 -3.77 -12.87 23.52
CA TYR A 219 -3.72 -11.73 22.62
C TYR A 219 -4.46 -10.52 23.22
N ASN A 220 -3.69 -9.55 23.72
CA ASN A 220 -4.26 -8.28 24.14
C ASN A 220 -4.47 -7.37 22.94
N ARG A 221 -5.73 -7.20 22.54
CA ARG A 221 -6.15 -6.38 21.40
C ARG A 221 -5.72 -4.91 21.61
N PRO A 222 -4.71 -4.40 20.87
CA PRO A 222 -4.23 -3.05 21.09
C PRO A 222 -5.30 -2.00 20.70
N PRO A 223 -5.19 -0.76 21.20
CA PRO A 223 -6.03 0.34 20.74
C PRO A 223 -5.90 0.55 19.23
N ARG A 224 -7.02 0.69 18.54
CA ARG A 224 -7.04 0.95 17.10
C ARG A 224 -6.65 2.41 16.83
N LEU A 225 -5.55 2.61 16.12
CA LEU A 225 -5.13 3.92 15.65
C LEU A 225 -5.96 4.31 14.43
N ARG A 226 -6.53 5.52 14.44
CA ARG A 226 -7.21 6.08 13.28
C ARG A 226 -6.23 6.94 12.48
N PRO A 227 -6.38 7.01 11.14
CA PRO A 227 -5.65 7.98 10.34
C PRO A 227 -5.84 9.40 10.87
N ALA A 228 -4.84 10.25 10.69
CA ALA A 228 -4.95 11.66 11.05
C ALA A 228 -6.04 12.36 10.21
N GLU A 229 -6.72 13.33 10.81
CA GLU A 229 -7.62 14.22 10.06
C GLU A 229 -6.80 14.99 9.01
N ARG A 230 -7.27 14.97 7.77
CA ARG A 230 -6.59 15.59 6.62
C ARG A 230 -7.42 16.71 6.03
N GLN A 231 -6.75 17.66 5.39
CA GLN A 231 -7.45 18.68 4.60
C GLN A 231 -8.04 18.03 3.35
N THR A 232 -9.36 18.09 3.22
CA THR A 232 -10.09 17.58 2.06
C THR A 232 -10.63 18.68 1.17
N ASN A 233 -10.74 19.92 1.67
CA ASN A 233 -11.23 21.04 0.89
C ASN A 233 -10.07 21.91 0.42
N PHE A 234 -9.83 21.88 -0.89
CA PHE A 234 -8.91 22.75 -1.59
C PHE A 234 -9.71 23.82 -2.34
N ARG A 235 -9.11 25.00 -2.53
CA ARG A 235 -9.72 26.07 -3.32
C ARG A 235 -8.67 26.66 -4.21
N LEU A 236 -8.93 26.63 -5.51
CA LEU A 236 -8.05 27.28 -6.48
C LEU A 236 -8.05 28.81 -6.27
N PRO A 237 -6.89 29.46 -6.48
CA PRO A 237 -6.82 30.92 -6.44
C PRO A 237 -7.68 31.52 -7.56
N SER A 238 -8.15 32.74 -7.36
CA SER A 238 -8.82 33.47 -8.44
C SER A 238 -7.86 33.77 -9.58
N SER A 239 -8.28 33.56 -10.82
CA SER A 239 -7.49 33.92 -12.00
C SER A 239 -7.12 35.42 -11.95
N PRO A 240 -5.87 35.80 -12.27
CA PRO A 240 -5.48 37.18 -12.44
C PRO A 240 -6.39 37.88 -13.45
N ARG A 241 -6.67 39.16 -13.24
CA ARG A 241 -7.41 39.97 -14.21
C ARG A 241 -6.53 40.24 -15.42
N ASP A 242 -7.15 40.29 -16.59
CA ASP A 242 -6.46 40.67 -17.82
C ASP A 242 -5.80 42.04 -17.70
N TYR A 243 -4.65 42.19 -18.35
CA TYR A 243 -3.96 43.46 -18.41
C TYR A 243 -4.74 44.46 -19.26
N GLU A 244 -5.38 45.43 -18.60
CA GLU A 244 -5.97 46.59 -19.25
C GLU A 244 -4.93 47.72 -19.39
N ALA A 245 -4.61 48.09 -20.63
CA ALA A 245 -3.76 49.25 -20.88
C ALA A 245 -4.54 50.52 -20.53
N ARG A 246 -4.01 51.32 -19.58
CA ARG A 246 -4.59 52.62 -19.25
C ARG A 246 -4.57 53.53 -20.50
N PRO A 247 -5.71 54.09 -20.93
CA PRO A 247 -5.71 55.02 -22.05
C PRO A 247 -4.91 56.28 -21.70
N LEU A 248 -4.23 56.85 -22.70
CA LEU A 248 -3.52 58.13 -22.55
C LEU A 248 -4.53 59.24 -22.22
N PRO A 249 -4.38 59.97 -21.10
CA PRO A 249 -5.31 61.04 -20.71
C PRO A 249 -5.00 62.31 -21.52
N TRP A 250 -5.36 62.30 -22.80
CA TRP A 250 -5.12 63.40 -23.74
C TRP A 250 -5.69 64.74 -23.24
N LEU A 251 -6.80 64.69 -22.50
CA LEU A 251 -7.45 65.85 -21.90
C LEU A 251 -6.57 66.54 -20.84
N MET A 252 -5.82 65.75 -20.05
CA MET A 252 -4.82 66.26 -19.10
C MET A 252 -3.53 66.72 -19.79
N ALA A 253 -3.19 66.16 -20.95
CA ALA A 253 -2.06 66.64 -21.76
C ALA A 253 -2.36 68.01 -22.40
N LEU A 254 -3.62 68.28 -22.75
CA LEU A 254 -4.04 69.51 -23.43
C LEU A 254 -4.26 70.70 -22.47
N THR A 255 -4.69 70.44 -21.24
CA THR A 255 -5.05 71.48 -20.26
C THR A 255 -3.90 72.45 -19.94
N PRO A 256 -2.66 71.98 -19.67
CA PRO A 256 -1.50 72.85 -19.45
C PRO A 256 -1.10 73.64 -20.70
N LEU A 257 -1.30 73.06 -21.90
CA LEU A 257 -1.01 73.70 -23.17
C LEU A 257 -1.92 74.91 -23.38
N VAL A 258 -3.24 74.73 -23.19
CA VAL A 258 -4.23 75.80 -23.27
C VAL A 258 -4.00 76.84 -22.17
N GLY A 259 -3.76 76.41 -20.93
CA GLY A 259 -3.47 77.30 -19.81
C GLY A 259 -2.21 78.15 -20.02
N ALA A 260 -1.16 77.59 -20.61
CA ALA A 260 0.06 78.33 -20.94
C ALA A 260 -0.16 79.37 -22.04
N VAL A 261 -0.94 79.05 -23.07
CA VAL A 261 -1.30 80.02 -24.13
C VAL A 261 -2.07 81.20 -23.54
N VAL A 262 -3.05 80.94 -22.67
CA VAL A 262 -3.81 81.98 -21.95
C VAL A 262 -2.88 82.81 -21.05
N ALA A 263 -1.99 82.16 -20.30
CA ALA A 263 -1.04 82.86 -19.43
C ALA A 263 -0.05 83.74 -20.21
N VAL A 264 0.40 83.33 -21.39
CA VAL A 264 1.25 84.15 -22.28
C VAL A 264 0.49 85.37 -22.77
N MET A 265 -0.79 85.23 -23.16
CA MET A 265 -1.62 86.36 -23.60
C MET A 265 -1.88 87.37 -22.48
N VAL A 266 -2.08 86.90 -21.24
CA VAL A 266 -2.40 87.77 -20.09
C VAL A 266 -1.17 88.39 -19.44
N PHE A 267 -0.12 87.61 -19.19
CA PHE A 267 1.05 88.03 -18.42
C PHE A 267 2.25 88.43 -19.30
N GLY A 268 2.24 88.13 -20.60
CA GLY A 268 3.27 88.55 -21.58
C GLY A 268 4.64 87.88 -21.43
N ARG A 269 4.76 86.83 -20.60
CA ARG A 269 6.05 86.19 -20.29
C ARG A 269 6.18 84.82 -20.96
N TRP A 270 7.22 84.66 -21.77
CA TRP A 270 7.41 83.48 -22.63
C TRP A 270 7.79 82.18 -21.90
N TYR A 271 8.34 82.26 -20.67
CA TYR A 271 8.77 81.07 -19.92
C TYR A 271 7.63 80.09 -19.56
N TYR A 272 6.36 80.54 -19.59
CA TYR A 272 5.21 79.65 -19.39
C TYR A 272 5.11 78.57 -20.49
N LEU A 273 5.65 78.82 -21.69
CA LEU A 273 5.71 77.82 -22.77
C LEU A 273 6.68 76.66 -22.45
N ILE A 274 7.74 76.92 -21.68
CA ILE A 274 8.69 75.88 -21.25
C ILE A 274 7.98 74.89 -20.31
N MET A 275 7.21 75.41 -19.35
CA MET A 275 6.41 74.58 -18.44
C MET A 275 5.33 73.79 -19.19
N ALA A 276 4.74 74.39 -20.24
CA ALA A 276 3.77 73.74 -21.11
C ALA A 276 4.37 72.57 -21.90
N GLY A 277 5.63 72.67 -22.33
CA GLY A 277 6.34 71.59 -23.01
C GLY A 277 6.83 70.49 -22.06
N LEU A 278 7.17 70.84 -20.82
CA LEU A 278 7.64 69.88 -19.81
C LEU A 278 6.53 68.91 -19.36
N SER A 279 5.29 69.38 -19.29
CA SER A 279 4.14 68.59 -18.82
C SER A 279 3.81 67.38 -19.73
N PRO A 280 3.70 67.51 -21.07
CA PRO A 280 3.57 66.38 -21.98
C PRO A 280 4.73 65.37 -21.85
N ILE A 281 5.96 65.84 -21.70
CA ILE A 281 7.15 64.98 -21.60
C ILE A 281 7.05 64.07 -20.37
N LEU A 282 6.66 64.62 -19.21
CA LEU A 282 6.45 63.83 -17.99
C LEU A 282 5.30 62.84 -18.13
N LEU A 283 4.20 63.23 -18.80
CA LEU A 283 3.06 62.34 -19.06
C LEU A 283 3.44 61.15 -19.95
N PHE A 284 4.20 61.39 -21.02
CA PHE A 284 4.71 60.33 -21.88
C PHE A 284 5.72 59.44 -21.15
N ALA A 285 6.60 60.02 -20.32
CA ALA A 285 7.55 59.26 -19.50
C ALA A 285 6.80 58.32 -18.53
N ASN A 286 5.77 58.82 -17.85
CA ASN A 286 4.93 58.02 -16.95
C ASN A 286 4.13 56.94 -17.69
N TYR A 287 3.55 57.25 -18.86
CA TYR A 287 2.81 56.26 -19.65
C TYR A 287 3.68 55.08 -20.12
N PHE A 288 4.89 55.36 -20.61
CA PHE A 288 5.84 54.31 -20.98
C PHE A 288 6.28 53.49 -19.76
N ASN A 289 6.49 54.15 -18.62
CA ASN A 289 6.85 53.48 -17.38
C ASN A 289 5.71 52.58 -16.86
N ASP A 290 4.48 53.08 -16.83
CA ASP A 290 3.27 52.34 -16.44
C ASP A 290 3.01 51.14 -17.36
N LYS A 291 3.19 51.31 -18.68
CA LYS A 291 3.05 50.21 -19.64
C LYS A 291 4.09 49.10 -19.41
N LYS A 292 5.33 49.48 -19.12
CA LYS A 292 6.42 48.53 -18.84
C LYS A 292 6.23 47.83 -17.50
N HIS A 293 5.91 48.57 -16.45
CA HIS A 293 5.65 48.04 -15.11
C HIS A 293 4.37 47.20 -15.07
N GLY A 294 3.30 47.61 -15.77
CA GLY A 294 2.03 46.89 -15.85
C GLY A 294 2.18 45.53 -16.51
N ARG A 295 2.85 45.44 -17.66
CA ARG A 295 3.17 44.15 -18.31
C ARG A 295 4.05 43.26 -17.43
N LYS A 296 5.08 43.83 -16.79
CA LYS A 296 5.98 43.08 -15.88
C LYS A 296 5.23 42.58 -14.64
N SER A 297 4.35 43.39 -14.06
CA SER A 297 3.51 43.03 -12.91
C SER A 297 2.50 41.95 -13.27
N HIS A 298 1.82 42.07 -14.41
CA HIS A 298 0.89 41.04 -14.90
C HIS A 298 1.60 39.71 -15.16
N ALA A 299 2.74 39.73 -15.85
CA ALA A 299 3.55 38.53 -16.07
C ALA A 299 3.98 37.87 -14.75
N LYS A 300 4.31 38.67 -13.72
CA LYS A 300 4.61 38.18 -12.38
C LYS A 300 3.38 37.56 -11.70
N GLN A 301 2.22 38.21 -11.77
CA GLN A 301 0.97 37.71 -11.20
C GLN A 301 0.50 36.41 -11.85
N VAL A 302 0.62 36.29 -13.18
CA VAL A 302 0.32 35.06 -13.92
C VAL A 302 1.23 33.93 -13.47
N LYS A 303 2.54 34.19 -13.36
CA LYS A 303 3.50 33.20 -12.88
C LYS A 303 3.21 32.75 -11.45
N GLU A 304 2.96 33.68 -10.53
CA GLU A 304 2.62 33.37 -9.13
C GLU A 304 1.30 32.58 -9.04
N TYR A 305 0.31 32.91 -9.88
CA TYR A 305 -0.93 32.17 -9.99
C TYR A 305 -0.72 30.73 -10.49
N GLU A 306 0.05 30.54 -11.57
CA GLU A 306 0.37 29.21 -12.10
C GLU A 306 1.11 28.35 -11.06
N GLU A 307 2.11 28.91 -10.38
CA GLU A 307 2.86 28.23 -9.32
C GLU A 307 1.95 27.87 -8.14
N GLN A 308 1.06 28.78 -7.72
CA GLN A 308 0.12 28.54 -6.63
C GLN A 308 -0.95 27.51 -7.00
N LYS A 309 -1.49 27.59 -8.22
CA LYS A 309 -2.44 26.62 -8.77
C LYS A 309 -1.82 25.24 -8.81
N ALA A 310 -0.64 25.09 -9.40
CA ALA A 310 0.07 23.82 -9.50
C ALA A 310 0.38 23.22 -8.11
N ARG A 311 0.75 24.06 -7.13
CA ARG A 311 0.95 23.61 -5.74
C ARG A 311 -0.34 23.06 -5.14
N ILE A 312 -1.45 23.78 -5.27
CA ILE A 312 -2.75 23.36 -4.71
C ILE A 312 -3.26 22.09 -5.39
N GLU A 313 -3.12 21.97 -6.71
CA GLU A 313 -3.47 20.76 -7.45
C GLU A 313 -2.63 19.56 -6.99
N LYS A 314 -1.32 19.75 -6.78
CA LYS A 314 -0.44 18.71 -6.23
C LYS A 314 -0.84 18.29 -4.81
N ASP A 315 -1.15 19.26 -3.95
CA ASP A 315 -1.58 18.99 -2.58
C ASP A 315 -2.93 18.24 -2.56
N ALA A 316 -3.86 18.61 -3.45
CA ALA A 316 -5.13 17.91 -3.62
C ALA A 316 -4.94 16.47 -4.12
N GLN A 317 -4.04 16.26 -5.10
CA GLN A 317 -3.73 14.91 -5.60
C GLN A 317 -3.09 14.03 -4.51
N ALA A 318 -2.18 14.58 -3.71
CA ALA A 318 -1.60 13.86 -2.58
C ALA A 318 -2.65 13.50 -1.52
N ALA A 319 -3.59 14.41 -1.24
CA ALA A 319 -4.70 14.15 -0.34
C ALA A 319 -5.65 13.05 -0.87
N LEU A 320 -5.88 13.01 -2.19
CA LEU A 320 -6.68 11.97 -2.84
C LEU A 320 -6.03 10.58 -2.73
N VAL A 321 -4.72 10.49 -2.97
CA VAL A 321 -3.96 9.24 -2.79
C VAL A 321 -4.01 8.77 -1.34
N ALA A 322 -3.78 9.67 -0.38
CA ALA A 322 -3.89 9.36 1.04
C ALA A 322 -5.30 8.90 1.43
N GLU A 323 -6.35 9.54 0.89
CA GLU A 323 -7.73 9.11 1.13
C GLU A 323 -8.01 7.70 0.62
N ARG A 324 -7.56 7.41 -0.60
CA ARG A 324 -7.70 6.09 -1.19
C ARG A 324 -7.00 5.02 -0.35
N ASP A 325 -5.77 5.29 0.09
CA ASP A 325 -4.98 4.33 0.88
C ASP A 325 -5.62 4.10 2.26
N ASP A 326 -6.14 5.15 2.91
CA ASP A 326 -6.85 5.02 4.18
C ASP A 326 -8.17 4.25 4.04
N ARG A 327 -8.91 4.45 2.94
CA ARG A 327 -10.10 3.63 2.62
C ARG A 327 -9.73 2.16 2.43
N ARG A 328 -8.65 1.86 1.69
CA ARG A 328 -8.14 0.49 1.49
C ARG A 328 -7.68 -0.14 2.82
N GLN A 329 -7.03 0.61 3.70
CA GLN A 329 -6.63 0.12 5.03
C GLN A 329 -7.82 -0.13 5.95
N ALA A 330 -8.81 0.77 5.95
CA ALA A 330 -10.01 0.63 6.77
C ALA A 330 -10.87 -0.55 6.33
N ILE A 331 -10.91 -0.85 5.04
CA ILE A 331 -11.68 -1.95 4.45
C ILE A 331 -10.72 -2.89 3.68
N PRO A 332 -9.99 -3.77 4.41
CA PRO A 332 -8.89 -4.54 3.84
C PRO A 332 -9.37 -5.49 2.72
N ASP A 333 -8.51 -5.67 1.72
CA ASP A 333 -8.67 -6.72 0.70
C ASP A 333 -8.41 -8.12 1.29
N PRO A 334 -8.78 -9.19 0.56
CA PRO A 334 -8.57 -10.56 1.02
C PRO A 334 -7.12 -10.90 1.35
N ALA A 335 -6.13 -10.31 0.66
CA ALA A 335 -4.72 -10.60 0.89
C ALA A 335 -4.25 -9.99 2.23
N VAL A 336 -4.68 -8.76 2.54
CA VAL A 336 -4.46 -8.16 3.86
C VAL A 336 -5.18 -8.94 4.95
N VAL A 337 -6.41 -9.41 4.71
CA VAL A 337 -7.14 -10.26 5.67
C VAL A 337 -6.38 -11.55 5.94
N LEU A 338 -5.84 -12.20 4.90
CA LEU A 338 -4.99 -13.38 5.04
C LEU A 338 -3.77 -13.04 5.92
N SER A 339 -3.01 -12.00 5.59
CA SER A 339 -1.82 -11.61 6.36
C SER A 339 -2.13 -11.27 7.83
N VAL A 340 -3.27 -10.64 8.10
CA VAL A 340 -3.74 -10.33 9.48
C VAL A 340 -4.18 -11.59 10.22
N GLY A 341 -4.74 -12.58 9.53
CA GLY A 341 -5.24 -13.83 10.12
C GLY A 341 -4.18 -14.92 10.31
N THR A 342 -3.17 -14.99 9.44
CA THR A 342 -2.17 -16.08 9.44
C THR A 342 -0.90 -15.78 10.23
N GLY A 343 -0.74 -14.55 10.75
CA GLY A 343 0.36 -14.18 11.62
C GLY A 343 -0.14 -13.40 12.83
N PRO A 344 0.51 -13.50 14.00
CA PRO A 344 0.14 -12.72 15.16
C PRO A 344 0.47 -11.24 14.89
N ARG A 345 -0.54 -10.50 14.43
CA ARG A 345 -0.45 -9.08 14.08
C ARG A 345 -1.35 -8.23 14.96
N THR A 346 -0.93 -7.00 15.19
CA THR A 346 -1.64 -6.01 16.04
C THR A 346 -3.02 -5.61 15.51
N ARG A 347 -3.33 -5.88 14.24
CA ARG A 347 -4.62 -5.55 13.61
C ARG A 347 -5.68 -6.64 13.76
N LEU A 348 -5.33 -7.80 14.31
CA LEU A 348 -6.28 -8.89 14.54
C LEU A 348 -7.40 -8.40 15.49
N TRP A 349 -8.66 -8.57 15.07
CA TRP A 349 -9.84 -8.15 15.84
C TRP A 349 -9.82 -6.67 16.29
N GLU A 350 -9.26 -5.77 15.47
CA GLU A 350 -9.14 -4.33 15.80
C GLU A 350 -10.49 -3.60 15.88
N ARG A 351 -11.48 -4.02 15.08
CA ARG A 351 -12.81 -3.36 15.00
C ARG A 351 -13.65 -3.64 16.24
N ARG A 352 -14.29 -2.59 16.76
CA ARG A 352 -15.20 -2.65 17.93
C ARG A 352 -16.66 -2.45 17.53
N ARG A 353 -17.59 -2.87 18.40
CA ARG A 353 -19.04 -2.65 18.21
C ARG A 353 -19.44 -1.18 18.11
N THR A 354 -18.61 -0.28 18.63
CA THR A 354 -18.80 1.17 18.61
C THR A 354 -18.19 1.86 17.38
N ASP A 355 -17.40 1.13 16.59
CA ASP A 355 -16.81 1.70 15.38
C ASP A 355 -17.84 1.79 14.25
N ARG A 356 -17.71 2.82 13.40
CA ARG A 356 -18.61 3.05 12.25
C ARG A 356 -18.52 1.94 11.19
N ASP A 357 -17.39 1.25 11.12
CA ASP A 357 -17.12 0.15 10.18
C ASP A 357 -17.31 -1.24 10.81
N HIS A 358 -17.98 -1.31 11.97
CA HIS A 358 -18.36 -2.59 12.56
C HIS A 358 -19.25 -3.37 11.59
N LEU A 359 -18.88 -4.63 11.30
CA LEU A 359 -19.56 -5.51 10.34
C LEU A 359 -19.60 -4.98 8.89
N LEU A 360 -18.81 -3.95 8.55
CA LEU A 360 -18.64 -3.50 7.17
C LEU A 360 -17.75 -4.48 6.40
N LEU A 361 -18.28 -5.11 5.36
CA LEU A 361 -17.54 -6.08 4.55
C LEU A 361 -17.25 -5.52 3.15
N ARG A 362 -16.04 -5.78 2.65
CA ARG A 362 -15.66 -5.49 1.27
C ARG A 362 -16.18 -6.59 0.37
N VAL A 363 -16.81 -6.21 -0.74
CA VAL A 363 -17.26 -7.14 -1.80
C VAL A 363 -16.56 -6.91 -3.14
N GLY A 364 -15.80 -5.83 -3.27
CA GLY A 364 -15.08 -5.52 -4.50
C GLY A 364 -14.29 -4.22 -4.41
N THR A 365 -13.79 -3.79 -5.56
CA THR A 365 -13.10 -2.51 -5.76
C THR A 365 -13.84 -1.76 -6.86
N GLY A 366 -13.97 -0.44 -6.71
CA GLY A 366 -14.62 0.39 -7.71
C GLY A 366 -14.38 1.88 -7.45
N GLN A 367 -14.83 2.72 -8.37
CA GLN A 367 -14.76 4.16 -8.23
C GLN A 367 -15.85 4.64 -7.25
N LEU A 368 -15.44 5.45 -6.27
CA LEU A 368 -16.32 6.03 -5.27
C LEU A 368 -16.12 7.55 -5.23
N PRO A 369 -17.16 8.33 -4.89
CA PRO A 369 -16.99 9.76 -4.62
C PRO A 369 -15.89 9.99 -3.57
N SER A 370 -14.98 10.91 -3.86
CA SER A 370 -13.91 11.33 -2.95
C SER A 370 -14.44 12.38 -1.97
N GLU A 371 -13.93 12.35 -0.75
CA GLU A 371 -14.13 13.43 0.22
C GLU A 371 -13.28 14.66 -0.13
N VAL A 372 -12.21 14.47 -0.93
CA VAL A 372 -11.34 15.55 -1.44
C VAL A 372 -12.06 16.31 -2.56
N VAL A 373 -12.24 17.61 -2.34
CA VAL A 373 -12.89 18.55 -3.26
C VAL A 373 -11.91 19.66 -3.60
N LEU A 374 -11.79 19.98 -4.89
CA LEU A 374 -10.90 21.02 -5.43
C LEU A 374 -11.67 22.22 -5.98
#